data_AF-A0A9E3FKY8-F1
#
_entry.id   AF-A0A9E3FKY8-F1
#
_cell.length_a   1.000
_cell.length_b   1.000
_cell.length_c   1.000
_cell.angle_alpha   90.00
_cell.angle_beta   90.00
_cell.angle_gamma   90.00
#
_symmetry.space_group_name_H-M   'P 1'
#
loop_
_entity.id
_entity.type
_entity.pdbx_description
1 polymer ?
#
loop_
_entity_poly.entity_id
_entity_poly.type
_entity_poly.pdbx_seq_one_letter_code
_entity_poly.pdbx_strand_id
1 'polypeptide(L)'
;MTSDRQALISKLDVGDMFHASFLNEAIRMCIVTSVNHTTVVARAVTTQEVFSFDRIFGRAESMEGAVCTIDSVYPLPREIRDVLLEIDRRYGGEPGPDGLPLSSTERRALHDAMALFSSNPLPP
;
A
#
# COMPACT_ATOMS: atom_id res chain seq x y z
N MET A 1 16.80 -5.47 -18.47
CA MET A 1 17.21 -4.36 -17.59
C MET A 1 16.46 -4.54 -16.29
N THR A 2 17.10 -5.08 -15.27
CA THR A 2 16.56 -5.16 -13.91
C THR A 2 16.45 -3.72 -13.41
N SER A 3 15.23 -3.20 -13.34
CA SER A 3 14.99 -1.87 -12.77
C SER A 3 15.50 -1.85 -11.33
N ASP A 4 16.34 -0.87 -10.99
CA ASP A 4 16.80 -0.68 -9.61
C ASP A 4 15.58 -0.40 -8.70
N ARG A 5 15.52 -1.07 -7.55
CA ARG A 5 14.47 -0.95 -6.54
C ARG A 5 14.24 0.52 -6.18
N GLN A 6 15.33 1.26 -5.93
CA GLN A 6 15.28 2.68 -5.63
C GLN A 6 14.64 3.47 -6.78
N ALA A 7 14.95 3.13 -8.03
CA ALA A 7 14.41 3.81 -9.21
C ALA A 7 12.90 3.57 -9.40
N LEU A 8 12.37 2.43 -8.96
CA LEU A 8 10.94 2.14 -8.97
C LEU A 8 10.20 2.88 -7.85
N ILE A 9 10.73 2.87 -6.62
CA ILE A 9 10.18 3.64 -5.50
C ILE A 9 10.22 5.15 -5.78
N SER A 10 11.28 5.63 -6.43
CA SER A 10 11.46 7.03 -6.81
C SER A 10 10.47 7.51 -7.90
N LYS A 11 9.68 6.62 -8.49
CA LYS A 11 8.62 6.98 -9.45
C LYS A 11 7.23 7.07 -8.82
N LEU A 12 7.06 6.63 -7.57
CA LEU A 12 5.78 6.74 -6.87
C LEU A 12 5.34 8.21 -6.79
N ASP A 13 4.08 8.43 -7.12
CA ASP A 13 3.39 9.71 -7.08
C ASP A 13 2.06 9.60 -6.31
N VAL A 14 1.45 10.74 -5.99
CA VAL A 14 0.19 10.81 -5.25
C VAL A 14 -0.90 10.02 -5.98
N GLY A 15 -1.58 9.14 -5.24
CA GLY A 15 -2.64 8.27 -5.76
C GLY A 15 -2.16 6.93 -6.31
N ASP A 16 -0.84 6.67 -6.35
CA ASP A 16 -0.31 5.34 -6.60
C ASP A 16 -0.62 4.39 -5.45
N MET A 17 -0.73 3.11 -5.77
CA MET A 17 -0.94 2.04 -4.81
C MET A 17 0.25 1.10 -4.81
N PHE A 18 0.62 0.62 -3.62
CA PHE A 18 1.71 -0.32 -3.45
C PHE A 18 1.44 -1.29 -2.30
N HIS A 19 2.20 -2.37 -2.29
CA HIS A 19 2.22 -3.34 -1.21
C HIS A 19 3.46 -3.12 -0.36
N ALA A 20 3.26 -3.18 0.95
CA ALA A 20 4.33 -3.16 1.93
C ALA A 20 4.10 -4.23 3.01
N SER A 21 5.17 -4.85 3.47
CA SER A 21 5.14 -5.89 4.49
C SER A 21 6.04 -5.55 5.67
N PHE A 22 5.59 -5.94 6.86
CA PHE A 22 6.40 -5.98 8.07
C PHE A 22 7.30 -7.23 8.08
N LEU A 23 8.33 -7.22 8.92
CA LEU A 23 9.20 -8.39 9.14
C LEU A 23 8.45 -9.63 9.65
N ASN A 24 7.30 -9.45 10.30
CA ASN A 24 6.43 -10.54 10.75
C ASN A 24 5.39 -10.97 9.70
N GLU A 25 5.61 -10.61 8.42
CA GLU A 25 4.73 -10.92 7.29
C GLU A 25 3.34 -10.26 7.36
N ALA A 26 3.08 -9.37 8.33
CA ALA A 26 1.88 -8.55 8.28
C ALA A 26 1.95 -7.61 7.08
N ILE A 27 0.87 -7.53 6.31
CA ILE A 27 0.84 -6.80 5.04
C ILE A 27 0.00 -5.53 5.16
N ARG A 28 0.37 -4.52 4.37
CA ARG A 28 -0.37 -3.29 4.13
C ARG A 28 -0.46 -3.04 2.62
N MET A 29 -1.70 -2.88 2.15
CA MET A 29 -1.95 -2.22 0.88
C MET A 29 -2.09 -0.73 1.16
N CYS A 30 -1.27 0.07 0.48
CA CYS A 30 -1.12 1.49 0.76
C CYS A 30 -1.49 2.33 -0.46
N ILE A 31 -2.05 3.51 -0.21
CA ILE A 31 -2.21 4.58 -1.21
C ILE A 31 -1.26 5.72 -0.85
N VAL A 32 -0.49 6.19 -1.82
CA VAL A 32 0.37 7.37 -1.67
C VAL A 32 -0.51 8.62 -1.51
N THR A 33 -0.31 9.35 -0.42
CA THR A 33 -1.05 10.56 -0.10
C THR A 33 -0.21 11.83 -0.25
N SER A 34 1.11 11.73 -0.13
CA SER A 34 2.04 12.84 -0.34
C SER A 34 3.42 12.31 -0.70
N VAL A 35 4.16 13.06 -1.51
CA VAL A 35 5.50 12.70 -1.97
C VAL A 35 6.40 13.93 -1.89
N ASN A 36 7.62 13.74 -1.41
CA ASN A 36 8.69 14.73 -1.50
C ASN A 36 10.00 14.08 -1.99
N HIS A 37 11.11 14.81 -1.97
CA HIS A 37 12.39 14.33 -2.47
C HIS A 37 12.95 13.10 -1.72
N THR A 38 12.63 12.94 -0.44
CA THR A 38 13.20 11.91 0.43
C THR A 38 12.18 10.87 0.88
N THR A 39 10.89 11.17 0.79
CA THR A 39 9.84 10.44 1.49
C THR A 39 8.60 10.25 0.61
N VAL A 40 7.99 9.07 0.72
CA VAL A 40 6.65 8.75 0.25
C VAL A 40 5.77 8.57 1.48
N VAL A 41 4.80 9.45 1.66
CA VAL A 41 3.78 9.31 2.69
C VAL A 41 2.62 8.54 2.10
N ALA A 42 2.19 7.49 2.80
CA ALA A 42 1.12 6.64 2.34
C ALA A 42 0.22 6.21 3.50
N ARG A 43 -1.00 5.80 3.16
CA ARG A 43 -1.99 5.36 4.13
C ARG A 43 -2.47 3.96 3.78
N ALA A 44 -2.56 3.09 4.77
CA ALA A 44 -3.08 1.75 4.60
C ALA A 44 -4.60 1.78 4.36
N VAL A 45 -5.05 1.09 3.32
CA VAL A 45 -6.43 1.13 2.82
C VAL A 45 -7.46 0.69 3.88
N THR A 46 -7.14 -0.34 4.67
CA THR A 46 -8.09 -0.94 5.62
C THR A 46 -7.90 -0.48 7.07
N THR A 47 -6.67 -0.11 7.47
CA THR A 47 -6.39 0.31 8.86
C THR A 47 -6.26 1.81 9.02
N GLN A 48 -6.17 2.56 7.91
CA GLN A 48 -5.99 4.01 7.89
C GLN A 48 -4.68 4.49 8.55
N GLU A 49 -3.81 3.57 8.92
CA GLU A 49 -2.48 3.84 9.47
C GLU A 49 -1.63 4.56 8.42
N VAL A 50 -0.97 5.65 8.84
CA VAL A 50 -0.14 6.48 7.96
C VAL A 50 1.33 6.13 8.18
N PHE A 51 2.03 5.92 7.08
CA PHE A 51 3.45 5.57 7.04
C PHE A 51 4.23 6.61 6.25
N SER A 52 5.46 6.89 6.69
CA SER A 52 6.43 7.72 5.96
C SER A 52 7.58 6.84 5.50
N PHE A 53 7.54 6.39 4.26
CA PHE A 53 8.56 5.53 3.67
C PHE A 53 9.70 6.34 3.10
N ASP A 54 10.95 5.94 3.36
CA ASP A 54 12.11 6.52 2.70
C ASP A 54 12.16 6.12 1.22
N ARG A 55 12.62 7.01 0.33
CA ARG A 55 12.65 6.75 -1.12
C ARG A 55 13.85 5.94 -1.61
N ILE A 56 14.80 5.63 -0.74
CA ILE A 56 16.01 4.88 -1.08
C ILE A 56 15.74 3.38 -0.95
N PHE A 57 15.27 2.96 0.22
CA PHE A 57 15.03 1.57 0.60
C PHE A 57 13.55 1.21 0.63
N GLY A 58 12.65 2.20 0.70
CA GLY A 58 11.22 1.97 0.81
C GLY A 58 10.83 1.46 2.19
N ARG A 59 11.46 1.94 3.27
CA ARG A 59 11.20 1.51 4.65
C ARG A 59 10.52 2.61 5.44
N ALA A 60 9.57 2.20 6.29
CA ALA A 60 8.93 3.04 7.29
C ALA A 60 8.92 2.29 8.63
N GLU A 61 8.96 3.03 9.73
CA GLU A 61 8.71 2.47 11.06
C GLU A 61 7.24 2.71 11.44
N SER A 62 6.57 1.70 11.98
CA SER A 62 5.27 1.90 12.63
C SER A 62 5.42 2.61 13.97
N MET A 63 4.31 3.04 14.56
CA MET A 63 4.30 3.63 15.91
C MET A 63 4.87 2.68 16.98
N GLU A 64 4.80 1.37 16.76
CA GLU A 64 5.32 0.34 17.67
C GLU A 64 6.79 -0.01 17.38
N GLY A 65 7.44 0.67 16.43
CA GLY A 65 8.85 0.46 16.07
C GLY A 65 9.10 -0.72 15.13
N ALA A 66 8.05 -1.32 14.56
CA ALA A 66 8.20 -2.38 13.57
C ALA A 66 8.51 -1.80 12.19
N VAL A 67 9.48 -2.38 11.48
CA VAL A 67 9.86 -1.93 10.13
C VAL A 67 8.91 -2.52 9.10
N CYS A 68 8.26 -1.65 8.34
CA CYS A 68 7.43 -1.93 7.17
C CYS A 68 8.20 -1.58 5.90
N THR A 69 8.22 -2.45 4.90
CA THR A 69 9.02 -2.29 3.68
C THR A 69 8.14 -2.42 2.44
N ILE A 70 8.24 -1.47 1.49
CA ILE A 70 7.58 -1.56 0.18
C ILE A 70 8.16 -2.77 -0.57
N ASP A 71 7.35 -3.75 -0.91
CA ASP A 71 7.82 -4.96 -1.60
C ASP A 71 7.30 -5.05 -3.04
N SER A 72 6.26 -4.30 -3.40
CA SER A 72 5.78 -4.21 -4.79
C SER A 72 5.12 -2.87 -5.07
N VAL A 73 5.40 -2.32 -6.25
CA VAL A 73 4.77 -1.11 -6.80
C VAL A 73 4.04 -1.42 -8.12
N TYR A 74 3.66 -2.69 -8.32
CA TYR A 74 3.05 -3.12 -9.57
C TYR A 74 1.74 -2.36 -9.83
N PRO A 75 1.53 -1.78 -11.03
CA PRO A 75 0.33 -1.03 -11.33
C PRO A 75 -0.89 -1.97 -11.37
N LEU A 76 -1.82 -1.76 -10.44
CA LEU A 76 -3.03 -2.57 -10.37
C LEU A 76 -3.96 -2.30 -11.57
N PRO A 77 -4.65 -3.32 -12.09
CA PRO A 77 -5.76 -3.14 -13.01
C PRO A 77 -6.79 -2.15 -12.44
N ARG A 78 -7.33 -1.31 -13.32
CA ARG A 78 -8.25 -0.22 -12.94
C ARG A 78 -9.41 -0.72 -12.07
N GLU A 79 -10.01 -1.85 -12.42
CA GLU A 79 -11.15 -2.43 -11.69
C GLU A 79 -10.81 -2.75 -10.23
N ILE A 80 -9.62 -3.30 -9.97
CA ILE A 80 -9.15 -3.59 -8.61
C ILE A 80 -8.83 -2.28 -7.89
N ARG A 81 -8.11 -1.37 -8.56
CA ARG A 81 -7.74 -0.06 -8.01
C ARG A 81 -8.96 0.74 -7.57
N ASP A 82 -10.00 0.80 -8.39
CA ASP A 82 -11.22 1.57 -8.11
C ASP A 82 -11.95 1.02 -6.87
N VAL A 83 -11.99 -0.31 -6.70
CA VAL A 83 -12.53 -0.94 -5.48
C VAL A 83 -11.67 -0.62 -4.25
N LEU A 84 -10.35 -0.70 -4.35
CA LEU A 84 -9.46 -0.35 -3.23
C LEU A 84 -9.62 1.12 -2.81
N LEU A 85 -9.84 2.04 -3.75
CA LEU A 85 -10.14 3.45 -3.45
C LEU A 85 -11.50 3.64 -2.78
N GLU A 86 -12.49 2.81 -3.09
CA GLU A 86 -13.79 2.83 -2.41
C GLU A 86 -13.67 2.33 -0.97
N ILE A 87 -12.93 1.24 -0.75
CA ILE A 87 -12.59 0.75 0.59
C ILE A 87 -11.90 1.88 1.36
N ASP A 88 -10.85 2.46 0.78
CA ASP A 88 -10.07 3.52 1.39
C ASP A 88 -10.93 4.70 1.88
N ARG A 89 -11.81 5.19 1.00
CA ARG A 89 -12.73 6.30 1.30
C ARG A 89 -13.69 5.97 2.43
N ARG A 90 -14.23 4.75 2.42
CA ARG A 90 -15.21 4.30 3.41
C ARG A 90 -14.57 4.12 4.79
N TYR A 91 -13.37 3.56 4.85
CA TYR A 91 -12.63 3.37 6.09
C TYR A 91 -12.03 4.68 6.63
N GLY A 92 -11.76 5.67 5.76
CA GLY A 92 -11.33 7.01 6.17
C GLY A 92 -12.44 7.90 6.72
N GLY A 93 -13.70 7.46 6.65
CA GLY A 93 -14.85 8.12 7.28
C GLY A 93 -15.06 7.68 8.74
N GLU A 94 -16.07 8.22 9.40
CA GLU A 94 -16.47 7.74 10.73
C GLU A 94 -17.04 6.32 10.61
N PRO A 95 -16.42 5.30 11.25
CA PRO A 95 -16.97 3.95 11.23
C PRO A 95 -18.29 3.91 12.02
N GLY A 96 -19.27 3.18 11.48
CA GLY A 96 -20.48 2.84 12.23
C GLY A 96 -20.17 1.91 13.43
N PRO A 97 -21.11 1.73 14.37
CA PRO A 97 -20.90 0.98 15.61
C PRO A 97 -20.46 -0.48 15.41
N ASP A 98 -20.81 -1.09 14.27
CA ASP A 98 -20.51 -2.49 13.95
C ASP A 98 -19.20 -2.68 13.15
N GLY A 99 -18.43 -1.60 12.97
CA GLY A 99 -17.33 -1.57 12.02
C GLY A 99 -17.81 -1.59 10.57
N LEU A 100 -16.86 -1.60 9.62
CA LEU A 100 -17.15 -1.60 8.19
C LEU A 100 -16.81 -2.97 7.60
N PRO A 101 -17.77 -3.90 7.48
CA PRO A 101 -17.50 -5.20 6.89
C PRO A 101 -17.18 -5.08 5.39
N LEU A 102 -16.23 -5.90 4.94
CA LEU A 102 -15.91 -6.02 3.52
C LEU A 102 -16.97 -6.84 2.78
N SER A 103 -17.46 -6.32 1.66
CA SER A 103 -18.29 -7.06 0.72
C SER A 103 -17.51 -8.21 0.07
N SER A 104 -18.21 -9.12 -0.62
CA SER A 104 -17.56 -10.18 -1.40
C SER A 104 -16.65 -9.61 -2.51
N THR A 105 -17.09 -8.54 -3.17
CA THR A 105 -16.32 -7.83 -4.21
C THR A 105 -15.05 -7.21 -3.63
N GLU A 106 -15.15 -6.56 -2.47
CA GLU A 106 -14.00 -5.92 -1.82
C GLU A 106 -12.99 -6.93 -1.32
N ARG A 107 -13.46 -8.02 -0.68
CA ARG A 107 -12.59 -9.13 -0.27
C ARG A 107 -11.88 -9.74 -1.47
N ARG A 108 -12.59 -9.89 -2.60
CA ARG A 108 -12.01 -10.41 -3.83
C ARG A 108 -10.96 -9.48 -4.42
N ALA A 109 -11.24 -8.18 -4.49
CA ALA A 109 -10.29 -7.18 -4.98
C ALA A 109 -9.02 -7.12 -4.12
N LEU A 110 -9.14 -7.17 -2.80
CA LEU A 110 -7.99 -7.24 -1.88
C LEU A 110 -7.15 -8.50 -2.14
N HIS A 111 -7.79 -9.65 -2.33
CA HIS A 111 -7.11 -10.91 -2.65
C HIS A 111 -6.41 -10.87 -4.02
N ASP A 112 -7.08 -10.35 -5.04
CA ASP A 112 -6.52 -10.27 -6.39
C ASP A 112 -5.37 -9.25 -6.47
N ALA A 113 -5.48 -8.11 -5.76
CA ALA A 113 -4.38 -7.16 -5.59
C ALA A 113 -3.17 -7.82 -4.92
N MET A 114 -3.40 -8.59 -3.84
CA MET A 114 -2.36 -9.33 -3.14
C MET A 114 -1.59 -10.25 -4.10
N ALA A 115 -2.31 -11.07 -4.86
CA ALA A 115 -1.72 -12.01 -5.81
C ALA A 115 -0.87 -11.30 -6.87
N LEU A 116 -1.34 -10.15 -7.38
CA LEU A 116 -0.60 -9.35 -8.36
C LEU A 116 0.68 -8.77 -7.77
N PHE A 117 0.62 -8.20 -6.57
CA PHE A 117 1.80 -7.65 -5.91
C PHE A 117 2.83 -8.74 -5.59
N SER A 118 2.40 -9.86 -4.99
CA SER A 118 3.29 -10.99 -4.67
C SER A 118 3.93 -11.62 -5.91
N SER A 119 3.24 -11.60 -7.06
CA SER A 119 3.79 -12.11 -8.33
C SER A 119 4.74 -11.13 -9.01
N ASN A 120 4.76 -9.87 -8.58
CA ASN A 120 5.55 -8.80 -9.18
C ASN A 120 6.33 -8.03 -8.09
N PRO A 121 7.22 -8.69 -7.33
CA PRO A 121 7.97 -8.02 -6.29
C PRO A 121 9.00 -7.05 -6.90
N LEU A 122 9.32 -6.01 -6.14
CA LEU A 122 10.51 -5.21 -6.34
C LEU A 122 11.75 -6.11 -6.25
N PRO A 123 12.80 -5.81 -7.03
CA PRO A 123 14.08 -6.48 -6.86
C PRO A 123 14.65 -6.23 -5.46
N PRO A 124 15.53 -7.13 -4.98
CA PRO A 124 16.18 -7.00 -3.68
C PRO A 124 17.02 -5.73 -3.56
#